data_AF-A0A3C0N547-F1
#
_entry.id   AF-A0A3C0N547-F1
#
_cell.length_a   1.000
_cell.length_b   1.000
_cell.length_c   1.000
_cell.angle_alpha   90.00
_cell.angle_beta   90.00
_cell.angle_gamma   90.00
#
_symmetry.space_group_name_H-M   'P 1'
#
loop_
_entity.id
_entity.type
_entity.pdbx_description
1 polymer ?
#
loop_
_entity_poly.entity_id
_entity_poly.type
_entity_poly.pdbx_seq_one_letter_code
_entity_poly.pdbx_strand_id
1 'polypeptide(L)'
;MWITSSLDTVLTPTTIALGNFDGIHRGHLQVIKPILKEPGASQAIAATPSPENQLHQCESIGAGNLRENLESNASTEAGHTYTTVVTFNPHPREFFSGKTWKLLTPPEEKVQQLSRLGVEQLVRLPFDEKLASLSPQQFVEKILVQQLQATQVSVGQDFHFGHRRTGTSSDLQAIASTYGVDVTIVSLHTCQGERISSSLIRQFLQQGDVTQANQLLGRPYILTGVVVKGQQLGRTIGFPTANLQLPPEKFLPRQGVYGVRVYSPSLESATSSVFGVMNIGQRPTVNGTTMTVEVHLLDWSGDLYDQTLTVSLEQFLRPEQKFAS
;
A
#
# COMPACT_ATOMS: atom_id res chain seq x y z
N MET A 1 5.93 -10.04 1.30
CA MET A 1 5.74 -9.04 2.38
C MET A 1 4.75 -9.60 3.39
N TRP A 2 5.10 -9.62 4.68
CA TRP A 2 4.21 -10.01 5.77
C TRP A 2 3.17 -8.91 6.01
N ILE A 3 1.91 -9.26 6.23
CA ILE A 3 0.82 -8.31 6.45
C ILE A 3 0.07 -8.72 7.71
N THR A 4 -0.08 -7.81 8.65
CA THR A 4 -0.85 -8.07 9.87
C THR A 4 -1.64 -6.85 10.32
N SER A 5 -2.75 -7.10 11.02
CA SER A 5 -3.50 -6.09 11.79
C SER A 5 -3.50 -6.41 13.29
N SER A 6 -2.73 -7.42 13.74
CA SER A 6 -2.55 -7.77 15.15
C SER A 6 -1.11 -7.50 15.55
N LEU A 7 -0.94 -6.92 16.74
CA LEU A 7 0.38 -6.72 17.34
C LEU A 7 1.04 -8.05 17.76
N ASP A 8 0.24 -9.09 18.03
CA ASP A 8 0.74 -10.42 18.46
C ASP A 8 1.45 -11.20 17.34
N THR A 9 1.25 -10.80 16.08
CA THR A 9 1.81 -11.47 14.90
C THR A 9 2.79 -10.58 14.14
N VAL A 10 3.22 -9.48 14.74
CA VAL A 10 4.28 -8.62 14.19
C VAL A 10 5.61 -9.37 14.25
N LEU A 11 6.36 -9.36 13.15
CA LEU A 11 7.76 -9.83 13.16
C LEU A 11 8.62 -8.72 13.78
N THR A 12 9.37 -9.06 14.81
CA THR A 12 10.22 -8.14 15.57
C THR A 12 11.66 -8.65 15.64
N PRO A 13 12.67 -7.78 15.87
CA PRO A 13 12.61 -6.31 16.01
C PRO A 13 12.34 -5.58 14.69
N THR A 14 11.87 -4.33 14.75
CA THR A 14 11.44 -3.57 13.57
C THR A 14 12.22 -2.27 13.34
N THR A 15 12.41 -1.90 12.07
CA THR A 15 12.65 -0.51 11.65
C THR A 15 11.38 0.03 11.00
N ILE A 16 10.85 1.14 11.52
CA ILE A 16 9.47 1.55 11.25
C ILE A 16 9.39 2.83 10.44
N ALA A 17 8.64 2.84 9.34
CA ALA A 17 8.09 4.07 8.77
C ALA A 17 6.63 4.19 9.23
N LEU A 18 6.29 5.26 9.95
CA LEU A 18 4.99 5.42 10.63
C LEU A 18 4.14 6.53 9.99
N GLY A 19 2.91 6.20 9.58
CA GLY A 19 1.99 7.17 8.97
C GLY A 19 0.79 6.56 8.23
N ASN A 20 -0.08 7.41 7.70
CA ASN A 20 -1.26 6.95 6.93
C ASN A 20 -0.89 6.36 5.56
N PHE A 21 0.20 6.85 4.95
CA PHE A 21 0.74 6.38 3.66
C PHE A 21 -0.30 6.23 2.54
N ASP A 22 -1.36 7.04 2.54
CA ASP A 22 -2.40 6.98 1.52
C ASP A 22 -1.92 7.67 0.24
N GLY A 23 -1.86 6.92 -0.86
CA GLY A 23 -1.29 7.37 -2.13
C GLY A 23 0.19 7.04 -2.31
N ILE A 24 0.95 6.66 -1.25
CA ILE A 24 2.42 6.42 -1.29
C ILE A 24 3.14 7.40 -2.26
N HIS A 25 2.92 8.70 -2.07
CA HIS A 25 3.45 9.73 -2.97
C HIS A 25 4.93 10.00 -2.69
N ARG A 26 5.58 10.86 -3.49
CA ARG A 26 7.02 11.13 -3.36
C ARG A 26 7.45 11.59 -1.96
N GLY A 27 6.61 12.37 -1.27
CA GLY A 27 6.84 12.70 0.15
C GLY A 27 6.85 11.47 1.08
N HIS A 28 5.94 10.51 0.90
CA HIS A 28 5.97 9.25 1.66
C HIS A 28 7.23 8.43 1.38
N LEU A 29 7.72 8.42 0.14
CA LEU A 29 8.96 7.71 -0.19
C LEU A 29 10.16 8.25 0.60
N GLN A 30 10.18 9.54 0.93
CA GLN A 30 11.23 10.11 1.78
C GLN A 30 11.14 9.63 3.24
N VAL A 31 9.94 9.32 3.74
CA VAL A 31 9.72 8.76 5.08
C VAL A 31 10.01 7.25 5.13
N ILE A 32 9.81 6.54 4.01
CA ILE A 32 10.07 5.11 3.92
C ILE A 32 11.57 4.84 3.70
N LYS A 33 12.25 5.68 2.91
CA LYS A 33 13.66 5.47 2.54
C LYS A 33 14.61 5.19 3.73
N PRO A 34 14.53 5.89 4.88
CA PRO A 34 15.46 5.69 5.99
C PRO A 34 15.42 4.30 6.63
N ILE A 35 14.32 3.57 6.48
CA ILE A 35 14.17 2.22 7.05
C ILE A 35 14.57 1.10 6.10
N LEU A 36 14.79 1.41 4.81
CA LEU A 36 15.12 0.40 3.82
C LEU A 36 16.58 -0.03 3.96
N LYS A 37 16.84 -1.33 3.81
CA LYS A 37 18.19 -1.89 3.78
C LYS A 37 18.90 -1.41 2.51
N GLU A 38 20.21 -1.13 2.60
CA GLU A 38 20.98 -0.82 1.40
C GLU A 38 20.93 -2.01 0.41
N PRO A 39 20.80 -1.76 -0.91
CA PRO A 39 20.80 -2.82 -1.91
C PRO A 39 22.18 -3.51 -1.92
N GLY A 40 22.29 -4.58 -1.14
CA GLY A 40 23.53 -5.35 -0.93
C GLY A 40 23.50 -6.27 0.30
N ALA A 41 22.63 -5.99 1.28
CA ALA A 41 22.56 -6.75 2.55
C ALA A 41 21.49 -7.87 2.58
N SER A 42 20.83 -8.19 1.46
CA SER A 42 19.81 -9.24 1.38
C SER A 42 20.05 -10.18 0.21
N GLN A 43 21.01 -11.06 0.37
CA GLN A 43 20.92 -12.42 -0.18
C GLN A 43 20.88 -13.39 1.01
N ALA A 44 20.10 -14.46 0.86
CA ALA A 44 19.80 -15.50 1.84
C ALA A 44 18.70 -15.18 2.87
N ILE A 45 17.44 -15.12 2.42
CA ILE A 45 16.39 -15.87 3.13
C ILE A 45 15.81 -16.85 2.13
N ALA A 46 16.12 -18.12 2.38
CA ALA A 46 15.78 -19.26 1.56
C ALA A 46 14.26 -19.49 1.50
N ALA A 47 13.89 -20.21 0.45
CA ALA A 47 12.56 -20.66 0.10
C ALA A 47 11.71 -21.16 1.28
N THR A 48 10.43 -20.83 1.22
CA THR A 48 9.35 -21.47 1.98
C THR A 48 9.37 -22.98 1.72
N PRO A 49 9.37 -23.86 2.74
CA PRO A 49 9.20 -25.28 2.49
C PRO A 49 7.72 -25.58 2.24
N SER A 50 7.42 -26.15 1.08
CA SER A 50 6.13 -26.78 0.75
C SER A 50 5.90 -28.02 1.61
N PRO A 51 4.65 -28.34 1.99
CA PRO A 51 4.35 -29.47 2.87
C PRO A 51 4.11 -30.76 2.06
N GLU A 52 5.15 -31.36 1.48
CA GLU A 52 5.04 -32.69 0.87
C GLU A 52 6.33 -33.49 1.03
N ASN A 53 6.37 -34.37 2.05
CA ASN A 53 6.85 -35.75 1.97
C ASN A 53 6.95 -36.35 3.38
N GLN A 54 5.86 -36.95 3.84
CA GLN A 54 5.93 -38.13 4.71
C GLN A 54 6.02 -39.35 3.79
N LEU A 55 7.08 -40.16 3.89
CA LEU A 55 7.04 -41.63 3.94
C LEU A 55 8.45 -42.23 3.76
N HIS A 56 8.77 -43.18 4.66
CA HIS A 56 9.90 -44.13 4.68
C HIS A 56 11.28 -43.53 5.08
N GLN A 57 12.05 -44.06 6.03
CA GLN A 57 12.18 -45.42 6.57
C GLN A 57 12.85 -45.38 7.97
N CYS A 58 12.52 -46.38 8.80
CA CYS A 58 13.13 -46.68 10.10
C CYS A 58 14.53 -47.31 9.98
N GLU A 59 15.18 -47.47 11.16
CA GLU A 59 16.43 -48.19 11.50
C GLU A 59 17.68 -47.29 11.53
N SER A 60 18.56 -47.26 12.54
CA SER A 60 18.73 -48.00 13.79
C SER A 60 19.85 -47.34 14.63
N ILE A 61 19.68 -47.29 15.96
CA ILE A 61 20.67 -47.47 17.05
C ILE A 61 21.94 -46.59 17.09
N GLY A 62 22.10 -45.87 18.22
CA GLY A 62 23.41 -45.42 18.71
C GLY A 62 23.34 -44.39 19.84
N ALA A 63 23.27 -44.85 21.10
CA ALA A 63 23.44 -44.01 22.28
C ALA A 63 24.93 -43.71 22.53
N GLY A 64 25.29 -42.45 22.81
CA GLY A 64 26.66 -42.10 23.20
C GLY A 64 26.89 -40.61 23.49
N ASN A 65 26.96 -40.31 24.79
CA ASN A 65 27.79 -39.27 25.43
C ASN A 65 27.44 -37.77 25.34
N LEU A 66 26.99 -37.31 26.51
CA LEU A 66 27.16 -36.00 27.15
C LEU A 66 28.58 -35.39 27.05
N ARG A 67 28.57 -34.05 27.00
CA ARG A 67 29.53 -33.04 27.50
C ARG A 67 30.56 -32.41 26.56
N GLU A 68 30.54 -31.08 26.67
CA GLU A 68 31.62 -30.10 26.51
C GLU A 68 32.14 -29.84 25.10
N ASN A 69 31.73 -28.69 24.54
CA ASN A 69 32.64 -27.64 24.09
C ASN A 69 31.87 -26.33 23.94
N LEU A 70 31.82 -25.57 25.05
CA LEU A 70 31.76 -24.11 25.00
C LEU A 70 33.19 -23.66 24.69
N GLU A 71 33.42 -23.04 23.53
CA GLU A 71 34.30 -21.87 23.44
C GLU A 71 34.23 -21.21 22.05
N SER A 72 33.97 -19.92 22.11
CA SER A 72 34.39 -18.87 21.18
C SER A 72 34.09 -19.04 19.68
N ASN A 73 32.94 -18.51 19.27
CA ASN A 73 32.84 -17.69 18.05
C ASN A 73 31.88 -16.52 18.33
N ALA A 74 32.38 -15.56 19.10
CA ALA A 74 31.75 -14.26 19.29
C ALA A 74 32.12 -13.36 18.10
N SER A 75 31.46 -13.59 16.96
CA SER A 75 31.17 -12.55 15.99
C SER A 75 29.66 -12.30 16.11
N THR A 76 29.29 -11.27 16.86
CA THR A 76 27.90 -10.79 17.00
C THR A 76 27.31 -10.53 15.61
N GLU A 77 26.55 -11.49 15.09
CA GLU A 77 25.62 -11.23 14.00
C GLU A 77 24.62 -10.18 14.50
N ALA A 78 24.63 -9.00 13.90
CA ALA A 78 23.60 -8.01 14.15
C ALA A 78 22.24 -8.65 13.80
N GLY A 79 21.39 -8.86 14.81
CA GLY A 79 20.09 -9.50 14.63
C GLY A 79 19.29 -8.83 13.51
N HIS A 80 18.68 -9.63 12.65
CA HIS A 80 17.86 -9.14 11.53
C HIS A 80 16.71 -8.26 12.05
N THR A 81 16.61 -7.03 11.52
CA THR A 81 15.44 -6.16 11.72
C THR A 81 14.53 -6.22 10.50
N TYR A 82 13.22 -6.20 10.74
CA TYR A 82 12.21 -6.21 9.69
C TYR A 82 11.83 -4.78 9.30
N THR A 83 12.05 -4.44 8.04
CA THR A 83 11.63 -3.16 7.47
C THR A 83 10.10 -3.10 7.42
N THR A 84 9.53 -2.20 8.21
CA THR A 84 8.11 -2.22 8.56
C THR A 84 7.44 -0.88 8.27
N VAL A 85 6.39 -0.90 7.46
CA VAL A 85 5.47 0.24 7.35
C VAL A 85 4.32 0.02 8.33
N VAL A 86 4.15 0.95 9.27
CA VAL A 86 3.01 0.98 10.18
C VAL A 86 2.00 2.01 9.68
N THR A 87 0.79 1.56 9.42
CA THR A 87 -0.36 2.36 9.00
C THR A 87 -1.58 2.02 9.85
N PHE A 88 -2.68 2.75 9.67
CA PHE A 88 -3.85 2.66 10.54
C PHE A 88 -5.07 2.12 9.79
N ASN A 89 -5.84 1.26 10.45
CA ASN A 89 -7.06 0.68 9.90
C ASN A 89 -8.18 0.59 10.96
N PRO A 90 -9.36 1.20 10.77
CA PRO A 90 -9.74 2.04 9.64
C PRO A 90 -8.86 3.31 9.56
N HIS A 91 -8.98 4.06 8.47
CA HIS A 91 -8.26 5.32 8.36
C HIS A 91 -8.71 6.26 9.51
N PRO A 92 -7.81 7.03 10.17
CA PRO A 92 -8.20 7.83 11.35
C PRO A 92 -9.36 8.80 11.06
N ARG A 93 -9.43 9.37 9.85
CA ARG A 93 -10.58 10.21 9.44
C ARG A 93 -11.90 9.45 9.38
N GLU A 94 -11.88 8.17 9.00
CA GLU A 94 -13.09 7.33 8.99
C GLU A 94 -13.56 7.10 10.42
N PHE A 95 -12.64 6.73 11.33
CA PHE A 95 -12.95 6.55 12.75
C PHE A 95 -13.60 7.79 13.36
N PHE A 96 -13.00 8.97 13.20
CA PHE A 96 -13.54 10.19 13.81
C PHE A 96 -14.80 10.74 13.15
N SER A 97 -15.00 10.52 11.84
CA SER A 97 -16.16 11.06 11.13
C SER A 97 -17.34 10.09 11.07
N GLY A 98 -17.12 8.80 11.33
CA GLY A 98 -18.11 7.74 11.10
C GLY A 98 -18.47 7.52 9.62
N LYS A 99 -17.76 8.18 8.69
CA LYS A 99 -18.01 8.09 7.24
C LYS A 99 -16.86 7.36 6.55
N THR A 100 -17.21 6.46 5.64
CA THR A 100 -16.22 5.72 4.84
C THR A 100 -15.25 6.67 4.13
N TRP A 101 -13.96 6.42 4.30
CA TRP A 101 -12.90 7.22 3.70
C TRP A 101 -12.36 6.52 2.45
N LYS A 102 -12.58 7.12 1.26
CA LYS A 102 -12.03 6.56 0.01
C LYS A 102 -10.51 6.69 -0.01
N LEU A 103 -9.76 5.63 -0.28
CA LEU A 103 -8.29 5.56 -0.32
C LEU A 103 -7.74 5.79 -1.72
N LEU A 104 -6.66 6.58 -1.84
CA LEU A 104 -5.88 6.68 -3.08
C LEU A 104 -5.20 5.35 -3.40
N THR A 105 -4.75 4.63 -2.37
CA THR A 105 -4.09 3.33 -2.51
C THR A 105 -4.71 2.33 -1.51
N PRO A 106 -5.74 1.57 -1.92
CA PRO A 106 -6.31 0.48 -1.12
C PRO A 106 -5.26 -0.57 -0.71
N PRO A 107 -5.58 -1.45 0.26
CA PRO A 107 -4.61 -2.38 0.84
C PRO A 107 -3.80 -3.20 -0.18
N GLU A 108 -4.46 -3.78 -1.18
CA GLU A 108 -3.80 -4.60 -2.21
C GLU A 108 -2.80 -3.80 -3.04
N GLU A 109 -3.19 -2.61 -3.51
CA GLU A 109 -2.27 -1.71 -4.23
C GLU A 109 -1.11 -1.25 -3.33
N LYS A 110 -1.39 -1.00 -2.04
CA LYS A 110 -0.38 -0.57 -1.06
C LYS A 110 0.66 -1.66 -0.86
N VAL A 111 0.20 -2.91 -0.72
CA VAL A 111 1.06 -4.08 -0.59
C VAL A 111 2.00 -4.24 -1.78
N GLN A 112 1.48 -4.13 -3.00
CA GLN A 112 2.30 -4.24 -4.21
C GLN A 112 3.34 -3.11 -4.29
N GLN A 113 2.96 -1.88 -3.99
CA GLN A 113 3.86 -0.73 -4.04
C GLN A 113 4.96 -0.81 -2.99
N LEU A 114 4.63 -1.16 -1.74
CA LEU A 114 5.60 -1.29 -0.66
C LEU A 114 6.56 -2.47 -0.88
N SER A 115 6.04 -3.60 -1.39
CA SER A 115 6.88 -4.77 -1.70
C SER A 115 7.96 -4.43 -2.73
N ARG A 116 7.64 -3.61 -3.75
CA ARG A 116 8.61 -3.14 -4.76
C ARG A 116 9.68 -2.20 -4.19
N LEU A 117 9.41 -1.55 -3.06
CA LEU A 117 10.39 -0.71 -2.35
C LEU A 117 11.31 -1.52 -1.44
N GLY A 118 11.08 -2.84 -1.29
CA GLY A 118 11.85 -3.69 -0.38
C GLY A 118 11.33 -3.69 1.06
N VAL A 119 10.10 -3.22 1.30
CA VAL A 119 9.46 -3.33 2.62
C VAL A 119 9.09 -4.78 2.89
N GLU A 120 9.51 -5.30 4.04
CA GLU A 120 9.30 -6.69 4.45
C GLU A 120 7.94 -6.89 5.12
N GLN A 121 7.42 -5.86 5.80
CA GLN A 121 6.21 -5.94 6.62
C GLN A 121 5.30 -4.71 6.50
N LEU A 122 3.99 -4.95 6.41
CA LEU A 122 2.94 -3.94 6.57
C LEU A 122 2.09 -4.25 7.81
N VAL A 123 2.17 -3.39 8.82
CA VAL A 123 1.30 -3.41 10.00
C VAL A 123 0.16 -2.43 9.80
N ARG A 124 -1.08 -2.94 9.78
CA ARG A 124 -2.31 -2.15 9.74
C ARG A 124 -2.88 -2.06 11.15
N LEU A 125 -2.31 -1.19 11.97
CA LEU A 125 -2.65 -1.02 13.37
C LEU A 125 -4.16 -0.67 13.51
N PRO A 126 -4.92 -1.43 14.30
CA PRO A 126 -6.33 -1.14 14.55
C PRO A 126 -6.49 0.26 15.15
N PHE A 127 -7.18 1.15 14.43
CA PHE A 127 -7.48 2.48 14.93
C PHE A 127 -8.84 2.48 15.62
N ASP A 128 -8.82 2.13 16.90
CA ASP A 128 -9.98 2.04 17.78
C ASP A 128 -9.91 3.07 18.92
N GLU A 129 -10.90 3.05 19.81
CA GLU A 129 -10.93 3.93 20.98
C GLU A 129 -9.72 3.72 21.90
N LYS A 130 -9.26 2.48 22.06
CA LYS A 130 -8.09 2.15 22.90
C LYS A 130 -6.83 2.82 22.36
N LEU A 131 -6.55 2.70 21.06
CA LEU A 131 -5.41 3.36 20.42
C LEU A 131 -5.56 4.88 20.45
N ALA A 132 -6.74 5.40 20.10
CA ALA A 132 -7.01 6.83 20.04
C ALA A 132 -6.90 7.53 21.41
N SER A 133 -7.04 6.79 22.51
CA SER A 133 -6.98 7.30 23.88
C SER A 133 -5.58 7.29 24.49
N LEU A 134 -4.59 6.66 23.85
CA LEU A 134 -3.23 6.61 24.38
C LEU A 134 -2.60 8.00 24.42
N SER A 135 -1.96 8.36 25.53
CA SER A 135 -1.07 9.53 25.55
C SER A 135 0.13 9.32 24.62
N PRO A 136 0.86 10.38 24.20
CA PRO A 136 2.10 10.23 23.45
C PRO A 136 3.08 9.26 24.12
N GLN A 137 3.26 9.35 25.44
CA GLN A 137 4.14 8.47 26.22
C GLN A 137 3.69 7.01 26.15
N GLN A 138 2.38 6.75 26.36
CA GLN A 138 1.84 5.40 26.29
C GLN A 138 1.92 4.80 24.89
N PHE A 139 1.76 5.62 23.84
CA PHE A 139 1.91 5.14 22.47
C PHE A 139 3.35 4.68 22.20
N VAL A 140 4.35 5.48 22.59
CA VAL A 140 5.76 5.08 22.41
C VAL A 140 6.08 3.82 23.22
N GLU A 141 5.79 3.83 24.52
CA GLU A 141 6.12 2.73 25.43
C GLU A 141 5.39 1.44 25.01
N LYS A 142 4.06 1.49 24.90
CA LYS A 142 3.26 0.27 24.72
C LYS A 142 3.28 -0.21 23.28
N ILE A 143 3.22 0.69 22.30
CA ILE A 143 3.11 0.27 20.90
C ILE A 143 4.51 0.13 20.29
N LEU A 144 5.31 1.20 20.27
CA LEU A 144 6.58 1.18 19.55
C LEU A 144 7.63 0.29 20.25
N VAL A 145 7.77 0.41 21.57
CA VAL A 145 8.81 -0.30 22.32
C VAL A 145 8.37 -1.73 22.66
N GLN A 146 7.26 -1.91 23.38
CA GLN A 146 6.88 -3.23 23.89
C GLN A 146 6.38 -4.18 22.80
N GLN A 147 5.57 -3.69 21.86
CA GLN A 147 4.85 -4.54 20.89
C GLN A 147 5.59 -4.64 19.56
N LEU A 148 6.05 -3.50 19.03
CA LEU A 148 6.77 -3.49 17.74
C LEU A 148 8.27 -3.69 17.89
N GLN A 149 8.83 -3.58 19.11
CA GLN A 149 10.27 -3.64 19.39
C GLN A 149 11.07 -2.79 18.38
N ALA A 150 10.61 -1.55 18.21
CA ALA A 150 11.18 -0.61 17.26
C ALA A 150 12.63 -0.28 17.65
N THR A 151 13.57 -0.46 16.75
CA THR A 151 14.96 -0.01 16.92
C THR A 151 15.17 1.36 16.26
N GLN A 152 14.44 1.63 15.19
CA GLN A 152 14.42 2.90 14.46
C GLN A 152 13.00 3.24 14.05
N VAL A 153 12.65 4.53 14.07
CA VAL A 153 11.38 5.07 13.58
C VAL A 153 11.64 6.25 12.64
N SER A 154 10.99 6.26 11.49
CA SER A 154 10.95 7.39 10.56
C SER A 154 9.54 7.94 10.44
N VAL A 155 9.41 9.26 10.57
CA VAL A 155 8.16 10.01 10.45
C VAL A 155 8.36 11.30 9.66
N GLY A 156 7.29 11.83 9.10
CA GLY A 156 7.29 13.18 8.53
C GLY A 156 7.31 14.26 9.62
N GLN A 157 7.84 15.44 9.30
CA GLN A 157 7.89 16.59 10.19
C GLN A 157 6.51 17.06 10.68
N ASP A 158 5.43 16.80 9.93
CA ASP A 158 4.06 17.13 10.31
C ASP A 158 3.32 15.97 11.00
N PHE A 159 4.05 14.91 11.39
CA PHE A 159 3.47 13.78 12.10
C PHE A 159 2.97 14.20 13.47
N HIS A 160 1.75 13.76 13.79
CA HIS A 160 1.14 13.95 15.10
C HIS A 160 0.53 12.64 15.58
N PHE A 161 0.60 12.40 16.88
CA PHE A 161 0.15 11.16 17.50
C PHE A 161 -0.34 11.39 18.94
N GLY A 162 -0.79 10.31 19.57
CA GLY A 162 -1.40 10.36 20.90
C GLY A 162 -2.80 10.99 20.90
N HIS A 163 -3.44 10.91 22.05
CA HIS A 163 -4.81 11.35 22.27
C HIS A 163 -4.96 12.83 21.90
N ARG A 164 -5.94 13.11 21.04
CA ARG A 164 -6.21 14.45 20.47
C ARG A 164 -5.01 15.07 19.74
N ARG A 165 -4.11 14.24 19.18
CA ARG A 165 -2.95 14.70 18.38
C ARG A 165 -2.01 15.62 19.18
N THR A 166 -1.89 15.41 20.49
CA THR A 166 -1.07 16.26 21.36
C THR A 166 0.42 16.02 21.21
N GLY A 167 0.85 14.85 20.70
CA GLY A 167 2.25 14.56 20.42
C GLY A 167 2.64 14.98 19.00
N THR A 168 3.80 15.59 18.86
CA THR A 168 4.45 16.02 17.61
C THR A 168 5.62 15.09 17.24
N SER A 169 6.20 15.23 16.04
CA SER A 169 7.42 14.50 15.67
C SER A 169 8.59 14.74 16.63
N SER A 170 8.70 15.95 17.20
CA SER A 170 9.73 16.29 18.19
C SER A 170 9.46 15.60 19.54
N ASP A 171 8.20 15.51 19.97
CA ASP A 171 7.84 14.74 21.17
C ASP A 171 8.14 13.25 20.97
N LEU A 172 7.87 12.71 19.77
CA LEU A 172 8.21 11.33 19.44
C LEU A 172 9.71 11.08 19.61
N GLN A 173 10.56 11.94 19.04
CA GLN A 173 12.02 11.81 19.17
C GLN A 173 12.47 11.91 20.64
N ALA A 174 11.96 12.90 21.38
CA ALA A 174 12.29 13.07 22.79
C ALA A 174 11.91 11.84 23.64
N ILE A 175 10.66 11.37 23.51
CA ILE A 175 10.15 10.23 24.29
C ILE A 175 10.85 8.93 23.87
N ALA A 176 11.02 8.68 22.57
CA ALA A 176 11.59 7.42 22.06
C ALA A 176 13.09 7.28 22.40
N SER A 177 13.82 8.40 22.47
CA SER A 177 15.24 8.40 22.85
C SER A 177 15.50 7.85 24.26
N THR A 178 14.54 7.98 25.19
CA THR A 178 14.68 7.43 26.55
C THR A 178 14.62 5.90 26.58
N TYR A 179 14.13 5.29 25.51
CA TYR A 179 14.07 3.84 25.29
C TYR A 179 15.13 3.33 24.30
N GLY A 180 16.05 4.19 23.86
CA GLY A 180 17.10 3.81 22.90
C GLY A 180 16.60 3.61 21.47
N VAL A 181 15.43 4.14 21.11
CA VAL A 181 14.88 4.09 19.76
C VAL A 181 15.33 5.33 18.98
N ASP A 182 16.01 5.13 17.85
CA ASP A 182 16.42 6.23 16.98
C ASP A 182 15.22 6.76 16.17
N VAL A 183 15.08 8.09 16.08
CA VAL A 183 13.97 8.73 15.36
C VAL A 183 14.48 9.68 14.29
N THR A 184 14.22 9.32 13.04
CA THR A 184 14.47 10.16 11.87
C THR A 184 13.23 10.97 11.51
N ILE A 185 13.31 12.29 11.71
CA ILE A 185 12.26 13.24 11.28
C ILE A 185 12.58 13.73 9.87
N VAL A 186 11.70 13.43 8.93
CA VAL A 186 11.86 13.77 7.52
C VAL A 186 11.13 15.06 7.19
N SER A 187 11.87 16.04 6.68
CA SER A 187 11.33 17.32 6.24
C SER A 187 10.27 17.16 5.15
N LEU A 188 9.32 18.09 5.11
CA LEU A 188 8.28 18.10 4.09
C LEU A 188 8.88 18.18 2.68
N HIS A 189 8.48 17.26 1.81
CA HIS A 189 8.93 17.26 0.41
C HIS A 189 8.04 18.15 -0.45
N THR A 190 8.65 18.92 -1.35
CA THR A 190 7.96 19.84 -2.26
C THR A 190 8.18 19.44 -3.72
N CYS A 191 7.24 19.80 -4.58
CA CYS A 191 7.37 19.74 -6.02
C CYS A 191 6.91 21.07 -6.60
N GLN A 192 7.74 21.71 -7.42
CA GLN A 192 7.45 23.03 -8.00
C GLN A 192 7.06 24.10 -6.95
N GLY A 193 7.67 24.03 -5.76
CA GLY A 193 7.40 24.97 -4.66
C GLY A 193 6.20 24.60 -3.78
N GLU A 194 5.35 23.65 -4.19
CA GLU A 194 4.19 23.22 -3.41
C GLU A 194 4.49 21.96 -2.60
N ARG A 195 3.91 21.88 -1.39
CA ARG A 195 4.02 20.71 -0.52
C ARG A 195 3.27 19.52 -1.11
N ILE A 196 3.94 18.38 -1.25
CA ILE A 196 3.30 17.14 -1.69
C ILE A 196 2.43 16.58 -0.55
N SER A 197 1.15 16.30 -0.84
CA SER A 197 0.24 15.67 0.12
C SER A 197 -0.88 14.86 -0.56
N SER A 198 -1.46 13.90 0.15
CA SER A 198 -2.63 13.14 -0.33
C SER A 198 -3.83 14.03 -0.62
N SER A 199 -4.03 15.12 0.14
CA SER A 199 -5.12 16.08 -0.11
C SER A 199 -4.95 16.79 -1.45
N LEU A 200 -3.75 17.25 -1.76
CA LEU A 200 -3.44 17.93 -3.02
C LEU A 200 -3.58 16.98 -4.22
N ILE A 201 -3.12 15.73 -4.09
CA ILE A 201 -3.31 14.70 -5.11
C ILE A 201 -4.80 14.45 -5.39
N ARG A 202 -5.62 14.33 -4.35
CA ARG A 202 -7.08 14.18 -4.49
C ARG A 202 -7.71 15.35 -5.23
N GLN A 203 -7.27 16.58 -4.92
CA GLN A 203 -7.74 17.78 -5.59
C GLN A 203 -7.46 17.74 -7.09
N PHE A 204 -6.22 17.44 -7.49
CA PHE A 204 -5.86 17.32 -8.91
C PHE A 204 -6.65 16.22 -9.61
N LEU A 205 -6.78 15.04 -9.00
CA LEU A 205 -7.58 13.93 -9.54
C LEU A 205 -9.06 14.31 -9.71
N GLN A 206 -9.65 15.04 -8.77
CA GLN A 206 -11.04 15.52 -8.84
C GLN A 206 -11.26 16.57 -9.93
N GLN A 207 -10.22 17.35 -10.25
CA GLN A 207 -10.26 18.33 -11.32
C GLN A 207 -10.02 17.70 -12.70
N GLY A 208 -9.54 16.44 -12.74
CA GLY A 208 -9.14 15.74 -13.96
C GLY A 208 -7.68 16.02 -14.36
N ASP A 209 -6.91 16.72 -13.52
CA ASP A 209 -5.49 16.98 -13.74
C ASP A 209 -4.64 15.78 -13.32
N VAL A 210 -4.70 14.73 -14.14
CA VAL A 210 -3.95 13.49 -13.93
C VAL A 210 -2.45 13.73 -14.00
N THR A 211 -2.00 14.67 -14.84
CA THR A 211 -0.57 14.99 -15.01
C THR A 211 0.04 15.49 -13.71
N GLN A 212 -0.59 16.48 -13.07
CA GLN A 212 -0.09 17.00 -11.78
C GLN A 212 -0.18 15.94 -10.68
N ALA A 213 -1.28 15.19 -10.60
CA ALA A 213 -1.40 14.08 -9.65
C ALA A 213 -0.27 13.06 -9.81
N ASN A 214 0.05 12.66 -11.05
CA ASN A 214 1.10 11.71 -11.37
C ASN A 214 2.49 12.24 -11.00
N GLN A 215 2.74 13.54 -11.22
CA GLN A 215 4.00 14.18 -10.85
C GLN A 215 4.24 14.17 -9.32
N LEU A 216 3.19 14.42 -8.53
CA LEU A 216 3.23 14.35 -7.06
C LEU A 216 3.40 12.92 -6.55
N LEU A 217 2.73 11.96 -7.20
CA LEU A 217 2.86 10.53 -6.91
C LEU A 217 4.22 9.95 -7.31
N GLY A 218 4.86 10.54 -8.33
CA GLY A 218 6.06 10.00 -8.98
C GLY A 218 5.77 8.79 -9.88
N ARG A 219 4.50 8.55 -10.21
CA ARG A 219 4.01 7.46 -11.06
C ARG A 219 2.59 7.74 -11.52
N PRO A 220 2.10 7.07 -12.58
CA PRO A 220 0.69 7.11 -12.94
C PRO A 220 -0.23 6.66 -11.80
N TYR A 221 -1.34 7.37 -11.61
CA TYR A 221 -2.42 6.90 -10.75
C TYR A 221 -3.06 5.65 -11.37
N ILE A 222 -3.22 4.59 -10.59
CA ILE A 222 -3.74 3.31 -11.07
C ILE A 222 -5.12 3.00 -10.49
N LEU A 223 -5.91 2.21 -11.21
CA LEU A 223 -7.11 1.53 -10.75
C LEU A 223 -6.94 0.03 -11.00
N THR A 224 -7.06 -0.79 -9.96
CA THR A 224 -7.01 -2.26 -10.08
C THR A 224 -8.38 -2.85 -9.75
N GLY A 225 -8.88 -3.75 -10.60
CA GLY A 225 -10.17 -4.39 -10.41
C GLY A 225 -10.36 -5.64 -11.25
N VAL A 226 -11.37 -6.42 -10.87
CA VAL A 226 -11.76 -7.64 -11.59
C VAL A 226 -12.73 -7.28 -12.70
N VAL A 227 -12.56 -7.87 -13.88
CA VAL A 227 -13.51 -7.70 -14.98
C VAL A 227 -14.78 -8.48 -14.70
N VAL A 228 -15.90 -7.78 -14.65
CA VAL A 228 -17.22 -8.36 -14.44
C VAL A 228 -18.10 -8.22 -15.68
N LYS A 229 -19.14 -9.04 -15.76
CA LYS A 229 -20.14 -8.95 -16.84
C LYS A 229 -20.92 -7.64 -16.75
N GLY A 230 -20.78 -6.80 -17.77
CA GLY A 230 -21.62 -5.62 -18.00
C GLY A 230 -22.80 -5.91 -18.94
N GLN A 231 -23.45 -4.86 -19.46
CA GLN A 231 -24.55 -4.99 -20.44
C GLN A 231 -24.09 -5.39 -21.85
N GLN A 232 -22.77 -5.46 -22.08
CA GLN A 232 -22.15 -5.86 -23.36
C GLN A 232 -22.56 -5.00 -24.58
N LEU A 233 -23.17 -3.82 -24.39
CA LEU A 233 -23.56 -2.89 -25.46
C LEU A 233 -22.39 -2.45 -26.35
N GLY A 234 -21.19 -2.33 -25.80
CA GLY A 234 -19.98 -2.05 -26.59
C GLY A 234 -19.71 -3.10 -27.68
N ARG A 235 -20.03 -4.38 -27.42
CA ARG A 235 -19.86 -5.46 -28.41
C ARG A 235 -20.80 -5.28 -29.60
N THR A 236 -21.99 -4.73 -29.41
CA THR A 236 -22.96 -4.51 -30.50
C THR A 236 -22.57 -3.37 -31.45
N ILE A 237 -21.66 -2.48 -31.04
CA ILE A 237 -21.18 -1.34 -31.84
C ILE A 237 -19.70 -1.49 -32.27
N GLY A 238 -19.09 -2.66 -32.05
CA GLY A 238 -17.70 -2.96 -32.44
C GLY A 238 -16.62 -2.52 -31.44
N PHE A 239 -16.99 -2.02 -30.26
CA PHE A 239 -16.07 -1.54 -29.21
C PHE A 239 -16.26 -2.33 -27.90
N PRO A 240 -15.76 -3.58 -27.78
CA PRO A 240 -15.91 -4.35 -26.56
C PRO A 240 -15.26 -3.64 -25.36
N THR A 241 -16.01 -3.44 -24.27
CA THR A 241 -15.50 -2.87 -23.02
C THR A 241 -15.49 -3.89 -21.89
N ALA A 242 -14.44 -3.87 -21.08
CA ALA A 242 -14.35 -4.58 -19.82
C ALA A 242 -14.89 -3.67 -18.70
N ASN A 243 -15.87 -4.16 -17.92
CA ASN A 243 -16.40 -3.43 -16.77
C ASN A 243 -15.55 -3.82 -15.55
N LEU A 244 -14.93 -2.86 -14.87
CA LEU A 244 -14.06 -3.09 -13.72
C LEU A 244 -14.82 -2.95 -12.41
N GLN A 245 -14.86 -4.03 -11.64
CA GLN A 245 -15.24 -4.00 -10.24
C GLN A 245 -14.01 -3.64 -9.40
N LEU A 246 -13.99 -2.43 -8.87
CA LEU A 246 -12.91 -1.92 -8.02
C LEU A 246 -13.21 -2.20 -6.54
N PRO A 247 -12.19 -2.21 -5.67
CA PRO A 247 -12.39 -2.16 -4.22
C PRO A 247 -13.31 -0.99 -3.85
N PRO A 248 -14.32 -1.20 -2.98
CA PRO A 248 -15.31 -0.17 -2.67
C PRO A 248 -14.69 1.08 -2.06
N GLU A 249 -13.57 0.96 -1.35
CA GLU A 249 -12.83 2.08 -0.77
C GLU A 249 -11.97 2.84 -1.79
N LYS A 250 -11.82 2.40 -3.04
CA LYS A 250 -10.96 3.11 -4.01
C LYS A 250 -11.47 4.52 -4.28
N PHE A 251 -10.57 5.49 -4.21
CA PHE A 251 -10.83 6.87 -4.63
C PHE A 251 -10.82 6.96 -6.15
N LEU A 252 -11.91 7.47 -6.72
CA LEU A 252 -12.03 7.69 -8.15
C LEU A 252 -11.71 9.16 -8.48
N PRO A 253 -11.00 9.42 -9.59
CA PRO A 253 -10.81 10.77 -10.10
C PRO A 253 -12.13 11.32 -10.68
N ARG A 254 -12.05 12.48 -11.31
CA ARG A 254 -13.16 13.10 -12.03
C ARG A 254 -13.89 12.10 -12.95
N GLN A 255 -15.20 12.25 -13.09
CA GLN A 255 -15.95 11.49 -14.08
C GLN A 255 -15.58 11.96 -15.50
N GLY A 256 -15.50 11.01 -16.43
CA GLY A 256 -15.19 11.27 -17.83
C GLY A 256 -14.30 10.20 -18.46
N VAL A 257 -13.72 10.56 -19.59
CA VAL A 257 -12.97 9.68 -20.47
C VAL A 257 -11.47 9.91 -20.31
N TYR A 258 -10.72 8.82 -20.23
CA TYR A 258 -9.29 8.81 -19.99
C TYR A 258 -8.56 7.97 -21.05
N GLY A 259 -7.40 8.46 -21.48
CA GLY A 259 -6.39 7.64 -22.13
C GLY A 259 -5.63 6.86 -21.06
N VAL A 260 -5.48 5.55 -21.26
CA VAL A 260 -4.94 4.64 -20.25
C VAL A 260 -3.96 3.63 -20.82
N ARG A 261 -3.13 3.05 -19.96
CA ARG A 261 -2.46 1.77 -20.23
C ARG A 261 -3.03 0.68 -19.34
N VAL A 262 -3.26 -0.49 -19.93
CA VAL A 262 -3.85 -1.65 -19.27
C VAL A 262 -2.80 -2.73 -19.11
N TYR A 263 -2.73 -3.27 -17.90
CA TYR A 263 -1.81 -4.33 -17.49
C TYR A 263 -2.63 -5.51 -16.96
N SER A 264 -2.28 -6.72 -17.38
CA SER A 264 -2.81 -7.95 -16.80
C SER A 264 -1.84 -9.10 -17.04
N PRO A 265 -1.75 -10.08 -16.11
CA PRO A 265 -0.96 -11.29 -16.32
C PRO A 265 -1.38 -12.09 -17.57
N SER A 266 -2.64 -11.96 -18.01
CA SER A 266 -3.19 -12.68 -19.16
C SER A 266 -2.91 -11.98 -20.50
N LEU A 267 -2.28 -10.80 -20.52
CA LEU A 267 -1.86 -10.15 -21.76
C LEU A 267 -0.56 -10.81 -22.22
N GLU A 268 -0.53 -11.26 -23.48
CA GLU A 268 0.45 -12.20 -24.07
C GLU A 268 1.94 -11.83 -23.92
N SER A 269 2.25 -10.61 -23.49
CA SER A 269 3.59 -10.25 -23.05
C SER A 269 3.53 -9.67 -21.64
N ALA A 270 4.20 -10.37 -20.71
CA ALA A 270 4.36 -9.97 -19.31
C ALA A 270 5.00 -8.58 -19.12
N THR A 271 5.51 -7.95 -20.19
CA THR A 271 6.10 -6.61 -20.20
C THR A 271 5.31 -5.59 -21.03
N SER A 272 4.25 -5.99 -21.72
CA SER A 272 3.54 -5.12 -22.67
C SER A 272 2.19 -4.69 -22.13
N SER A 273 2.11 -3.44 -21.68
CA SER A 273 0.83 -2.78 -21.48
C SER A 273 0.11 -2.60 -22.81
N VAL A 274 -1.22 -2.71 -22.81
CA VAL A 274 -2.05 -2.37 -23.97
C VAL A 274 -2.62 -0.96 -23.79
N PHE A 275 -2.63 -0.14 -24.84
CA PHE A 275 -3.29 1.16 -24.77
C PHE A 275 -4.81 0.99 -24.73
N GLY A 276 -5.48 1.88 -24.01
CA GLY A 276 -6.93 1.81 -23.90
C GLY A 276 -7.58 3.18 -23.70
N VAL A 277 -8.90 3.16 -23.79
CA VAL A 277 -9.76 4.28 -23.42
C VAL A 277 -10.65 3.81 -22.28
N MET A 278 -10.64 4.55 -21.18
CA MET A 278 -11.44 4.24 -20.00
C MET A 278 -12.52 5.31 -19.79
N ASN A 279 -13.74 4.91 -19.45
CA ASN A 279 -14.80 5.80 -18.97
C ASN A 279 -15.05 5.56 -17.49
N ILE A 280 -15.09 6.64 -16.70
CA ILE A 280 -15.56 6.64 -15.31
C ILE A 280 -16.86 7.44 -15.29
N GLY A 281 -17.96 6.78 -14.98
CA GLY A 281 -19.26 7.35 -15.19
C GLY A 281 -20.35 6.83 -14.28
N GLN A 282 -21.53 7.44 -14.39
CA GLN A 282 -22.71 7.04 -13.65
C GLN A 282 -23.70 6.28 -14.53
N ARG A 283 -24.09 5.08 -14.08
CA ARG A 283 -25.15 4.30 -14.70
C ARG A 283 -26.45 4.44 -13.90
N PRO A 284 -27.56 4.89 -14.52
CA PRO A 284 -28.89 4.78 -13.93
C PRO A 284 -29.26 3.31 -13.70
N THR A 285 -29.75 3.00 -12.51
CA THR A 285 -30.24 1.69 -12.11
C THR A 285 -31.63 1.85 -11.48
N VAL A 286 -32.36 0.75 -11.32
CA VAL A 286 -33.69 0.75 -10.69
C VAL A 286 -33.64 1.32 -9.26
N ASN A 287 -32.50 1.18 -8.56
CA ASN A 287 -32.29 1.63 -7.17
C ASN A 287 -31.44 2.91 -7.05
N GLY A 288 -31.35 3.73 -8.10
CA GLY A 288 -30.56 4.97 -8.12
C GLY A 288 -29.41 4.91 -9.11
N THR A 289 -28.30 5.62 -8.84
CA THR A 289 -27.16 5.68 -9.77
C THR A 289 -25.95 4.94 -9.22
N THR A 290 -25.34 4.07 -10.03
CA THR A 290 -24.12 3.34 -9.65
C THR A 290 -22.93 3.86 -10.46
N MET A 291 -21.79 4.06 -9.79
CA MET A 291 -20.55 4.41 -10.46
C MET A 291 -19.99 3.20 -11.21
N THR A 292 -19.61 3.39 -12.47
CA THR A 292 -19.06 2.35 -13.35
C THR A 292 -17.71 2.79 -13.89
N VAL A 293 -16.79 1.84 -13.97
CA VAL A 293 -15.49 2.01 -14.64
C VAL A 293 -15.43 1.01 -15.77
N GLU A 294 -15.34 1.50 -17.00
CA GLU A 294 -15.32 0.68 -18.20
C GLU A 294 -14.06 0.97 -19.00
N VAL A 295 -13.36 -0.05 -19.48
CA VAL A 295 -12.15 0.11 -20.27
C VAL A 295 -12.26 -0.63 -21.61
N HIS A 296 -11.94 0.06 -22.69
CA HIS A 296 -11.76 -0.49 -24.02
C HIS A 296 -10.26 -0.61 -24.31
N LEU A 297 -9.78 -1.80 -24.64
CA LEU A 297 -8.40 -2.02 -25.05
C LEU A 297 -8.30 -1.82 -26.58
N LEU A 298 -7.36 -1.00 -27.02
CA LEU A 298 -7.14 -0.73 -28.45
C LEU A 298 -6.42 -1.91 -29.11
N ASP A 299 -6.84 -2.25 -30.32
CA ASP A 299 -6.25 -3.29 -31.18
C ASP A 299 -6.09 -4.65 -30.48
N TRP A 300 -6.94 -4.92 -29.50
CA TRP A 300 -6.90 -6.14 -28.69
C TRP A 300 -8.22 -6.90 -28.78
N SER A 301 -8.10 -8.22 -28.80
CA SER A 301 -9.25 -9.13 -28.80
C SER A 301 -8.99 -10.32 -27.89
N GLY A 302 -10.04 -10.85 -27.28
CA GLY A 302 -9.97 -11.96 -26.34
C GLY A 302 -11.04 -11.83 -25.26
N ASP A 303 -10.96 -12.72 -24.26
CA ASP A 303 -11.81 -12.67 -23.08
C ASP A 303 -10.99 -12.27 -21.84
N LEU A 304 -11.51 -11.29 -21.09
CA LEU A 304 -10.92 -10.81 -19.84
C LEU A 304 -11.84 -11.08 -18.64
N TYR A 305 -12.98 -11.77 -18.81
CA TYR A 305 -13.86 -12.03 -17.67
C TYR A 305 -13.13 -12.74 -16.54
N ASP A 306 -13.43 -12.30 -15.32
CA ASP A 306 -12.85 -12.78 -14.06
C ASP A 306 -11.33 -12.54 -13.93
N GLN A 307 -10.70 -11.88 -14.90
CA GLN A 307 -9.31 -11.46 -14.82
C GLN A 307 -9.18 -10.15 -14.04
N THR A 308 -8.07 -10.01 -13.32
CA THR A 308 -7.69 -8.74 -12.71
C THR A 308 -6.96 -7.87 -13.75
N LEU A 309 -7.47 -6.65 -13.97
CA LEU A 309 -6.77 -5.62 -14.74
C LEU A 309 -6.25 -4.55 -13.79
N THR A 310 -5.07 -4.03 -14.10
CA THR A 310 -4.58 -2.77 -13.54
C THR A 310 -4.51 -1.75 -14.67
N VAL A 311 -5.11 -0.58 -14.46
CA VAL A 311 -5.20 0.48 -15.46
C VAL A 311 -4.48 1.71 -14.93
N SER A 312 -3.46 2.20 -15.64
CA SER A 312 -2.82 3.49 -15.34
C SER A 312 -3.49 4.62 -16.11
N LEU A 313 -3.74 5.72 -15.41
CA LEU A 313 -4.30 6.93 -16.00
C LEU A 313 -3.17 7.78 -16.56
N GLU A 314 -3.16 7.91 -17.88
CA GLU A 314 -2.17 8.71 -18.61
C GLU A 314 -2.67 10.13 -18.82
N GLN A 315 -3.93 10.28 -19.26
CA GLN A 315 -4.48 11.59 -19.61
C GLN A 315 -6.00 11.64 -19.45
N PHE A 316 -6.53 12.74 -18.92
CA PHE A 316 -7.95 13.06 -19.01
C PHE A 316 -8.27 13.65 -20.39
N LEU A 317 -9.20 13.03 -21.11
CA LEU A 317 -9.53 13.42 -22.49
C LEU A 317 -10.71 14.39 -22.52
N ARG A 318 -11.80 14.07 -21.80
CA ARG A 318 -13.00 14.90 -21.75
C ARG A 318 -13.97 14.47 -20.64
N PRO A 319 -14.88 15.36 -20.19
CA PRO A 319 -16.03 14.97 -19.38
C PRO A 319 -16.96 13.98 -20.08
N GLU A 320 -17.81 13.30 -19.31
CA GLU A 320 -18.90 12.48 -19.86
C GLU A 320 -19.84 13.34 -20.71
N GLN A 321 -20.34 12.75 -21.80
CA GLN A 321 -21.26 13.39 -22.72
C GLN A 321 -22.38 12.41 -23.06
N LYS A 322 -23.62 12.89 -23.13
CA LYS A 322 -24.74 12.11 -23.68
C LYS A 322 -24.68 12.21 -25.20
N PHE A 323 -24.64 11.07 -25.86
CA PHE A 323 -24.81 10.98 -27.31
C PHE A 323 -26.29 10.84 -27.62
N ALA A 324 -26.78 11.63 -28.58
CA ALA A 324 -28.19 11.61 -28.99
C ALA A 324 -28.53 10.41 -29.89
N SER A 325 -27.49 9.78 -30.45
CA SER A 325 -27.53 8.62 -31.36
C SER A 325 -26.14 8.01 -31.44
#